data_AF-A0A3B1D972-F1
#
_entry.id   AF-A0A3B1D972-F1
#
_cell.length_a   1.000
_cell.length_b   1.000
_cell.length_c   1.000
_cell.angle_alpha   90.00
_cell.angle_beta   90.00
_cell.angle_gamma   90.00
#
_symmetry.space_group_name_H-M   'P 1'
#
loop_
_entity.id
_entity.type
_entity.pdbx_description
1 polymer ?
#
loop_
_entity_poly.entity_id
_entity_poly.type
_entity_poly.pdbx_seq_one_letter_code
_entity_poly.pdbx_strand_id
1 'polypeptide(L)'
;LVPPDGSEDLDNVNTTDKKNISIAGIRYGIVVSGGGANFKIQLQDPVAESFPVFTDSNGNGNCDDGEGVPVYLIEDYTYQVVGNVLQRIRRLNSVTPDIDIIARNIEDMQFAMLNNDTVRVNILASTARPDPNFQGMGNPPETIENRNLPATNDALRRRWWQMEVAVRNL
;
A
#
# COMPACT_ATOMS: atom_id res chain seq x y z
N LEU A 1 12.93 4.97 -10.81
CA LEU A 1 13.49 3.66 -11.17
C LEU A 1 13.51 3.59 -12.69
N VAL A 2 14.64 3.22 -13.29
CA VAL A 2 14.72 3.00 -14.75
C VAL A 2 14.41 1.52 -14.98
N PRO A 3 13.45 1.17 -15.84
CA PRO A 3 13.15 -0.23 -16.17
C PRO A 3 14.40 -0.94 -16.71
N PRO A 4 14.57 -2.25 -16.42
CA PRO A 4 15.65 -3.03 -17.01
C PRO A 4 15.48 -3.16 -18.54
N ASP A 5 16.61 -3.36 -19.23
CA ASP A 5 16.59 -3.64 -20.67
C ASP A 5 15.69 -4.85 -20.97
N GLY A 6 14.72 -4.65 -21.87
CA GLY A 6 13.72 -5.65 -22.26
C GLY A 6 12.32 -5.42 -21.66
N SER A 7 12.11 -4.36 -20.89
CA SER A 7 10.77 -3.94 -20.44
C SER A 7 9.85 -3.60 -21.60
N GLU A 8 8.55 -3.88 -21.46
CA GLU A 8 7.53 -3.54 -22.45
C GLU A 8 6.51 -2.54 -21.90
N ASP A 9 5.98 -1.71 -22.80
CA ASP A 9 4.92 -0.75 -22.51
C ASP A 9 3.58 -1.34 -22.96
N LEU A 10 2.61 -1.41 -22.04
CA LEU A 10 1.24 -1.75 -22.34
C LEU A 10 0.40 -0.47 -22.48
N ASP A 11 -0.14 -0.28 -23.68
CA ASP A 11 -0.95 0.87 -24.08
C ASP A 11 -2.44 0.50 -24.21
N ASN A 12 -3.33 1.51 -24.18
CA ASN A 12 -4.79 1.39 -24.41
C ASN A 12 -5.53 0.47 -23.44
N VAL A 13 -5.07 0.36 -22.19
CA VAL A 13 -5.75 -0.43 -21.17
C VAL A 13 -7.12 0.19 -20.85
N ASN A 14 -8.17 -0.64 -20.77
CA ASN A 14 -9.51 -0.17 -20.42
C ASN A 14 -9.54 0.42 -19.00
N THR A 15 -9.62 1.75 -18.91
CA THR A 15 -9.63 2.48 -17.63
C THR A 15 -11.03 2.63 -17.02
N THR A 16 -12.08 2.32 -17.78
CA THR A 16 -13.48 2.47 -17.37
C THR A 16 -14.00 1.21 -16.70
N ASP A 17 -13.69 0.03 -17.23
CA ASP A 17 -13.95 -1.26 -16.59
C ASP A 17 -12.64 -1.97 -16.24
N LYS A 18 -12.16 -1.69 -15.03
CA LYS A 18 -10.89 -2.22 -14.49
C LYS A 18 -10.97 -3.70 -14.08
N LYS A 19 -12.12 -4.36 -14.26
CA LYS A 19 -12.32 -5.78 -13.96
C LYS A 19 -11.52 -6.70 -14.90
N ASN A 20 -11.07 -6.16 -16.05
CA ASN A 20 -10.46 -6.93 -17.14
C ASN A 20 -8.94 -6.69 -17.30
N ILE A 21 -8.26 -6.11 -16.31
CA ILE A 21 -6.80 -5.94 -16.36
C ILE A 21 -6.16 -7.11 -15.63
N SER A 22 -5.45 -7.95 -16.37
CA SER A 22 -4.73 -9.05 -15.78
C SER A 22 -3.42 -9.33 -16.45
N ILE A 23 -2.38 -9.41 -15.64
CA ILE A 23 -1.04 -9.64 -16.13
C ILE A 23 -0.31 -10.55 -15.14
N ALA A 24 -0.10 -11.80 -15.52
CA ALA A 24 0.65 -12.78 -14.73
C ALA A 24 2.11 -12.80 -15.12
N GLY A 25 2.95 -13.29 -14.20
CA GLY A 25 4.39 -13.44 -14.45
C GLY A 25 5.19 -12.15 -14.24
N ILE A 26 4.52 -11.04 -13.90
CA ILE A 26 5.20 -9.80 -13.53
C ILE A 26 5.67 -9.87 -12.08
N ARG A 27 6.94 -9.51 -11.84
CA ARG A 27 7.44 -9.23 -10.48
C ARG A 27 7.00 -7.85 -9.98
N TYR A 28 7.09 -6.82 -10.83
CA TYR A 28 6.51 -5.49 -10.61
C TYR A 28 6.15 -4.78 -11.93
N GLY A 29 5.11 -3.95 -11.89
CA GLY A 29 4.71 -3.06 -12.99
C GLY A 29 4.57 -1.63 -12.49
N ILE A 30 4.99 -0.64 -13.28
CA ILE A 30 4.97 0.78 -12.91
C ILE A 30 3.95 1.50 -13.80
N VAL A 31 3.08 2.30 -13.21
CA VAL A 31 2.22 3.22 -13.96
C VAL A 31 3.08 4.37 -14.49
N VAL A 32 3.25 4.45 -15.80
CA VAL A 32 4.13 5.44 -16.45
C VAL A 32 3.37 6.63 -17.02
N SER A 33 2.06 6.50 -17.25
CA SER A 33 1.16 7.62 -17.53
C SER A 33 -0.27 7.34 -17.05
N GLY A 34 -0.97 8.39 -16.62
CA GLY A 34 -2.27 8.28 -15.96
C GLY A 34 -3.39 9.10 -16.59
N GLY A 35 -4.52 8.44 -16.86
CA GLY A 35 -5.84 9.05 -17.12
C GLY A 35 -6.46 8.73 -18.48
N GLY A 36 -7.71 8.26 -18.47
CA GLY A 36 -8.53 8.07 -19.69
C GLY A 36 -7.95 7.05 -20.67
N ALA A 37 -7.99 7.35 -21.96
CA ALA A 37 -7.47 6.48 -23.03
C ALA A 37 -5.94 6.34 -23.03
N ASN A 38 -5.20 7.15 -22.25
CA ASN A 38 -3.74 7.23 -22.27
C ASN A 38 -3.08 6.59 -21.05
N PHE A 39 -3.78 5.68 -20.37
CA PHE A 39 -3.20 4.95 -19.26
C PHE A 39 -2.23 3.89 -19.77
N LYS A 40 -1.01 3.93 -19.23
CA LYS A 40 0.08 3.03 -19.61
C LYS A 40 0.73 2.41 -18.39
N ILE A 41 1.02 1.12 -18.49
CA ILE A 41 1.82 0.38 -17.51
C ILE A 41 3.07 -0.12 -18.21
N GLN A 42 4.23 0.13 -17.60
CA GLN A 42 5.49 -0.45 -18.04
C GLN A 42 5.83 -1.66 -17.16
N LEU A 43 6.14 -2.78 -17.81
CA LEU A 43 6.39 -4.06 -17.14
C LEU A 43 7.88 -4.35 -17.05
N GLN A 44 8.32 -4.89 -15.91
CA GLN A 44 9.73 -5.28 -15.72
C GLN A 44 10.14 -6.41 -16.67
N ASP A 45 9.32 -7.47 -16.71
CA ASP A 45 9.59 -8.68 -17.48
C ASP A 45 8.59 -8.68 -18.66
N PRO A 46 9.03 -8.90 -19.91
CA PRO A 46 8.13 -8.98 -21.04
C PRO A 46 7.19 -10.17 -20.90
N VAL A 47 5.92 -9.98 -21.26
CA VAL A 47 4.91 -11.03 -21.24
C VAL A 47 5.29 -12.08 -22.30
N ALA A 48 5.43 -13.34 -21.89
CA ALA A 48 5.79 -14.41 -22.81
C ALA A 48 4.76 -14.52 -23.95
N GLU A 49 5.18 -14.82 -25.19
CA GLU A 49 4.24 -15.01 -26.32
C GLU A 49 3.22 -16.14 -26.08
N SER A 50 3.56 -17.10 -25.22
CA SER A 50 2.66 -18.18 -24.79
C SER A 50 1.69 -17.77 -23.67
N PHE A 51 1.84 -16.55 -23.16
CA PHE A 51 0.95 -16.00 -22.16
C PHE A 51 -0.35 -15.58 -22.86
N PRO A 52 -1.51 -16.04 -22.38
CA PRO A 52 -2.74 -15.73 -23.06
C PRO A 52 -3.13 -14.28 -22.74
N VAL A 53 -2.66 -13.37 -23.59
CA VAL A 53 -3.35 -12.11 -23.84
C VAL A 53 -4.57 -12.50 -24.64
N PHE A 54 -5.68 -12.81 -23.96
CA PHE A 54 -6.90 -13.24 -24.61
C PHE A 54 -7.44 -12.06 -25.44
N THR A 55 -7.17 -12.13 -26.73
CA THR A 55 -7.79 -11.31 -27.77
C THR A 55 -9.29 -11.61 -27.79
N ASP A 56 -10.09 -10.56 -27.94
CA ASP A 56 -11.52 -10.60 -28.31
C ASP A 56 -11.75 -11.71 -29.37
N SER A 57 -12.11 -12.90 -28.88
CA SER A 57 -12.05 -14.12 -29.69
C SER A 57 -13.28 -14.21 -30.58
N ASN A 58 -14.32 -13.44 -30.25
CA ASN A 58 -15.55 -13.34 -31.01
C ASN A 58 -15.66 -12.05 -31.85
N GLY A 59 -14.68 -11.14 -31.77
CA GLY A 59 -14.59 -9.92 -32.57
C GLY A 59 -15.63 -8.86 -32.25
N ASN A 60 -16.24 -8.89 -31.05
CA ASN A 60 -17.34 -7.99 -30.66
C ASN A 60 -16.87 -6.67 -30.02
N GLY A 61 -15.55 -6.49 -29.90
CA GLY A 61 -14.91 -5.32 -29.31
C GLY A 61 -14.87 -5.33 -27.78
N ASN A 62 -15.35 -6.40 -27.13
CA ASN A 62 -15.35 -6.58 -25.68
C ASN A 62 -14.74 -7.94 -25.32
N CYS A 63 -14.07 -8.02 -24.18
CA CYS A 63 -13.66 -9.29 -23.59
C CYS A 63 -14.76 -9.75 -22.61
N ASP A 64 -15.42 -10.88 -22.88
CA ASP A 64 -16.64 -11.33 -22.20
C ASP A 64 -16.58 -12.75 -21.58
N ASP A 65 -17.66 -13.15 -20.90
CA ASP A 65 -17.77 -14.42 -20.17
C ASP A 65 -17.63 -15.62 -21.10
N GLY A 66 -16.51 -16.34 -20.97
CA GLY A 66 -16.13 -17.46 -21.85
C GLY A 66 -14.70 -17.35 -22.39
N GLU A 67 -14.10 -16.16 -22.26
CA GLU A 67 -12.78 -15.82 -22.82
C GLU A 67 -11.65 -15.82 -21.76
N GLY A 68 -11.87 -16.42 -20.60
CA GLY A 68 -10.81 -16.89 -19.70
C GLY A 68 -9.90 -15.81 -19.11
N VAL A 69 -10.45 -14.72 -18.56
CA VAL A 69 -9.65 -13.61 -18.01
C VAL A 69 -9.03 -14.02 -16.66
N PRO A 70 -7.69 -14.06 -16.48
CA PRO A 70 -7.15 -14.04 -15.13
C PRO A 70 -7.52 -12.69 -14.50
N VAL A 71 -7.66 -12.59 -13.18
CA VAL A 71 -8.09 -11.35 -12.51
C VAL A 71 -7.00 -10.94 -11.54
N TYR A 72 -6.41 -9.76 -11.74
CA TYR A 72 -5.49 -9.18 -10.76
C TYR A 72 -6.22 -8.09 -9.99
N LEU A 73 -6.38 -8.34 -8.69
CA LEU A 73 -6.93 -7.37 -7.78
C LEU A 73 -5.81 -6.40 -7.36
N ILE A 74 -5.85 -5.18 -7.89
CA ILE A 74 -5.03 -4.08 -7.39
C ILE A 74 -5.76 -3.48 -6.18
N GLU A 75 -5.24 -3.75 -4.98
CA GLU A 75 -5.75 -3.17 -3.74
C GLU A 75 -4.75 -2.17 -3.17
N ASP A 76 -5.23 -0.95 -2.92
CA ASP A 76 -4.44 0.07 -2.25
C ASP A 76 -4.71 -0.01 -0.75
N TYR A 77 -3.69 -0.35 0.04
CA TYR A 77 -3.74 -0.32 1.49
C TYR A 77 -3.03 0.90 2.04
N THR A 78 -3.75 1.73 2.79
CA THR A 78 -3.18 2.86 3.55
C THR A 78 -3.30 2.58 5.03
N TYR A 79 -2.20 2.63 5.76
CA TYR A 79 -2.19 2.59 7.22
C TYR A 79 -2.10 4.03 7.75
N GLN A 80 -2.98 4.38 8.68
CA GLN A 80 -2.96 5.71 9.30
C GLN A 80 -3.42 5.67 10.75
N VAL A 81 -2.98 6.67 11.52
CA VAL A 81 -3.45 6.92 12.88
C VAL A 81 -4.40 8.11 12.83
N VAL A 82 -5.65 7.91 13.27
CA VAL A 82 -6.65 8.99 13.40
C VAL A 82 -7.11 9.06 14.86
N GLY A 83 -6.88 10.22 15.48
CA GLY A 83 -6.92 10.32 16.94
C GLY A 83 -5.86 9.40 17.53
N ASN A 84 -6.31 8.35 18.24
CA ASN A 84 -5.44 7.31 18.78
C ASN A 84 -5.76 5.91 18.23
N VAL A 85 -6.32 5.83 17.02
CA VAL A 85 -6.73 4.56 16.40
C VAL A 85 -5.90 4.33 15.15
N LEU A 86 -5.17 3.21 15.14
CA LEU A 86 -4.55 2.71 13.93
C LEU A 86 -5.59 1.98 13.11
N GLN A 87 -5.74 2.43 11.88
CA GLN A 87 -6.66 1.86 10.91
C GLN A 87 -5.96 1.56 9.60
N ARG A 88 -6.45 0.52 8.93
CA ARG A 88 -6.11 0.17 7.56
C ARG A 88 -7.28 0.56 6.69
N ILE A 89 -6.99 1.35 5.66
CA ILE A 89 -7.94 1.71 4.64
C ILE A 89 -7.62 0.87 3.41
N ARG A 90 -8.59 0.10 2.95
CA ARG A 90 -8.54 -0.58 1.65
C ARG A 90 -9.32 0.26 0.64
N ARG A 91 -8.66 0.69 -0.44
CA ARG A 91 -9.34 1.30 -1.58
C ARG A 91 -9.26 0.37 -2.78
N LEU A 92 -10.41 0.21 -3.41
CA LEU A 92 -10.55 -0.43 -4.70
C LEU A 92 -11.18 0.60 -5.63
N ASN A 93 -10.52 0.98 -6.72
CA ASN A 93 -11.14 1.63 -7.89
C ASN A 93 -12.25 2.68 -7.60
N SER A 94 -11.98 3.68 -6.76
CA SER A 94 -12.91 4.79 -6.43
C SER A 94 -14.26 4.39 -5.78
N VAL A 95 -14.41 3.18 -5.24
CA VAL A 95 -15.52 2.90 -4.30
C VAL A 95 -15.24 3.47 -2.91
N THR A 96 -16.30 3.59 -2.10
CA THR A 96 -16.22 3.94 -0.68
C THR A 96 -15.11 3.12 -0.01
N PRO A 97 -14.13 3.77 0.65
CA PRO A 97 -13.04 3.08 1.31
C PRO A 97 -13.57 2.14 2.39
N ASP A 98 -13.04 0.92 2.43
CA ASP A 98 -13.25 0.01 3.55
C ASP A 98 -12.23 0.34 4.64
N ILE A 99 -12.69 0.47 5.89
CA ILE A 99 -11.88 0.96 7.01
C ILE A 99 -11.90 -0.08 8.11
N ASP A 100 -10.75 -0.72 8.32
CA ASP A 100 -10.53 -1.67 9.40
C ASP A 100 -9.79 -1.01 10.56
N ILE A 101 -10.34 -1.15 11.77
CA ILE A 101 -9.61 -0.80 13.00
C ILE A 101 -8.66 -1.93 13.34
N ILE A 102 -7.36 -1.65 13.32
CA ILE A 102 -6.31 -2.62 13.68
C ILE A 102 -6.03 -2.57 15.17
N ALA A 103 -5.87 -1.37 15.71
CA ALA A 103 -5.49 -1.17 17.10
C ALA A 103 -5.97 0.18 17.63
N ARG A 104 -6.12 0.25 18.96
CA ARG A 104 -6.45 1.48 19.70
C ARG A 104 -5.29 1.86 20.61
N ASN A 105 -5.28 3.11 21.03
CA ASN A 105 -4.22 3.72 21.84
C ASN A 105 -2.87 3.72 21.11
N ILE A 106 -2.91 3.91 19.79
CA ILE A 106 -1.73 4.18 18.98
C ILE A 106 -1.61 5.68 18.85
N GLU A 107 -0.54 6.24 19.40
CA GLU A 107 -0.33 7.70 19.45
C GLU A 107 0.49 8.19 18.25
N ASP A 108 1.37 7.34 17.73
CA ASP A 108 2.08 7.63 16.50
C ASP A 108 2.46 6.37 15.73
N MET A 109 2.55 6.51 14.41
CA MET A 109 3.07 5.51 13.49
C MET A 109 3.89 6.21 12.42
N GLN A 110 5.10 5.72 12.21
CA GLN A 110 6.01 6.31 11.23
C GLN A 110 6.74 5.26 10.42
N PHE A 111 7.01 5.61 9.17
CA PHE A 111 7.76 4.81 8.22
C PHE A 111 8.98 5.60 7.77
N ALA A 112 10.14 4.94 7.75
CA ALA A 112 11.37 5.51 7.22
C ALA A 112 12.02 4.53 6.26
N MET A 113 12.38 4.98 5.06
CA MET A 113 13.21 4.18 4.17
C MET A 113 14.63 4.12 4.73
N LEU A 114 15.15 2.90 4.93
CA LEU A 114 16.53 2.70 5.35
C LEU A 114 17.47 2.53 4.16
N ASN A 115 16.97 1.88 3.12
CA ASN A 115 17.65 1.64 1.85
C ASN A 115 16.59 1.35 0.76
N ASN A 116 17.02 0.88 -0.41
CA ASN A 116 16.15 0.69 -1.57
C ASN A 116 15.10 -0.42 -1.42
N ASP A 117 15.24 -1.32 -0.45
CA ASP A 117 14.37 -2.49 -0.29
C ASP A 117 13.95 -2.74 1.17
N THR A 118 14.18 -1.79 2.07
CA THR A 118 13.91 -1.93 3.50
C THR A 118 13.26 -0.68 4.06
N VAL A 119 12.11 -0.88 4.68
CA VAL A 119 11.37 0.16 5.40
C VAL A 119 11.39 -0.16 6.89
N ARG A 120 11.75 0.81 7.70
CA ARG A 120 11.57 0.75 9.15
C ARG A 120 10.18 1.25 9.53
N VAL A 121 9.51 0.49 10.38
CA VAL A 121 8.21 0.83 10.95
C VAL A 121 8.38 1.11 12.43
N ASN A 122 7.86 2.25 12.87
CA ASN A 122 7.82 2.64 14.27
C ASN A 122 6.37 2.79 14.71
N ILE A 123 6.07 2.28 15.90
CA ILE A 123 4.75 2.41 16.52
C ILE A 123 4.94 2.85 17.97
N LEU A 124 4.28 3.94 18.35
CA LEU A 124 4.14 4.39 19.72
C LEU A 124 2.73 4.09 20.20
N ALA A 125 2.62 3.31 21.27
CA ALA A 125 1.35 2.97 21.88
C ALA A 125 1.32 3.35 23.36
N SER A 126 0.12 3.62 23.88
CA SER A 126 -0.12 3.86 25.30
C SER A 126 -1.11 2.87 25.91
N THR A 127 -1.10 2.76 27.24
CA THR A 127 -2.08 1.96 27.96
C THR A 127 -3.48 2.53 27.81
N ALA A 128 -4.49 1.67 27.75
CA ALA A 128 -5.89 2.10 27.67
C ALA A 128 -6.39 2.85 28.92
N ARG A 129 -5.67 2.73 30.04
CA ARG A 129 -6.00 3.35 31.32
C ARG A 129 -4.76 3.99 31.95
N PRO A 130 -4.94 5.09 32.68
CA PRO A 130 -3.93 5.64 33.56
C PRO A 130 -3.44 4.63 34.59
N ASP A 131 -2.15 4.66 34.87
CA ASP A 131 -1.57 4.03 36.05
C ASP A 131 -1.40 5.11 37.14
N PRO A 132 -2.12 5.01 38.28
CA PRO A 132 -2.01 5.97 39.38
C PRO A 132 -0.59 6.12 39.93
N ASN A 133 0.26 5.09 39.81
CA ASN A 133 1.65 5.14 40.27
C ASN A 133 2.60 5.75 39.22
N PHE A 134 2.08 6.18 38.07
CA PHE A 134 2.84 6.70 36.94
C PHE A 134 2.47 8.14 36.59
N GLN A 135 1.80 8.85 37.49
CA GLN A 135 1.38 10.24 37.25
C GLN A 135 2.58 11.17 37.05
N GLY A 136 2.56 11.93 35.95
CA GLY A 136 3.64 12.85 35.61
C GLY A 136 4.91 12.14 35.11
N MET A 137 4.77 10.92 34.62
CA MET A 137 5.89 10.12 34.09
C MET A 137 5.65 9.62 32.67
N GLY A 138 4.48 9.92 32.09
CA GLY A 138 4.05 9.45 30.77
C GLY A 138 4.75 10.07 29.57
N ASN A 139 5.96 10.62 29.67
CA ASN A 139 6.55 11.26 28.51
C ASN A 139 6.88 10.24 27.40
N PRO A 140 6.51 10.51 26.13
CA PRO A 140 6.96 9.68 25.01
C PRO A 140 8.47 9.88 24.77
N PRO A 141 9.10 9.03 23.93
CA PRO A 141 10.42 9.35 23.37
C PRO A 141 10.41 10.75 22.74
N GLU A 142 11.48 11.52 22.93
CA GLU A 142 11.55 12.91 22.44
C GLU A 142 11.43 13.00 20.91
N THR A 143 12.03 12.05 20.20
CA THR A 143 11.99 11.97 18.74
C THR A 143 11.78 10.52 18.30
N ILE A 144 10.90 10.33 17.32
CA ILE A 144 10.79 9.09 16.53
C ILE A 144 10.99 9.49 15.07
N GLU A 145 11.94 8.82 14.40
CA GLU A 145 12.43 9.14 13.05
C GLU A 145 12.68 10.65 12.85
N ASN A 146 11.77 11.34 12.15
CA ASN A 146 11.90 12.75 11.78
C ASN A 146 10.88 13.66 12.48
N ARG A 147 10.15 13.16 13.48
CA ARG A 147 9.17 13.93 14.23
C ARG A 147 9.52 13.98 15.71
N ASN A 148 9.54 15.21 16.23
CA ASN A 148 9.58 15.45 17.67
C ASN A 148 8.19 15.27 18.27
N LEU A 149 8.13 14.58 19.40
CA LEU A 149 6.90 14.34 20.12
C LEU A 149 6.78 15.31 21.29
N PRO A 150 5.60 15.92 21.50
CA PRO A 150 5.40 16.80 22.64
C PRO A 150 5.46 15.99 23.94
N ALA A 151 6.10 16.54 24.96
CA ALA A 151 6.02 15.99 26.32
C ALA A 151 4.57 16.12 26.82
N THR A 152 3.98 15.00 27.26
CA THR A 152 2.57 14.95 27.68
C THR A 152 2.38 14.93 29.19
N ASN A 153 3.44 14.63 29.96
CA ASN A 153 3.47 14.57 31.42
C ASN A 153 2.19 13.99 32.07
N ASP A 154 1.73 12.85 31.56
CA ASP A 154 0.50 12.20 31.99
C ASP A 154 0.77 10.91 32.78
N ALA A 155 -0.27 10.11 32.99
CA ALA A 155 -0.23 8.86 33.75
C ALA A 155 -0.32 7.60 32.87
N LEU A 156 -0.21 7.74 31.56
CA LEU A 156 -0.29 6.61 30.64
C LEU A 156 1.11 6.02 30.45
N ARG A 157 1.22 4.69 30.59
CA ARG A 157 2.45 4.01 30.24
C ARG A 157 2.53 3.88 28.73
N ARG A 158 3.68 4.20 28.15
CA ARG A 158 3.93 4.12 26.72
C ARG A 158 4.94 3.02 26.40
N ARG A 159 4.77 2.41 25.24
CA ARG A 159 5.75 1.51 24.66
C ARG A 159 5.99 1.89 23.22
N TRP A 160 7.25 2.08 22.88
CA TRP A 160 7.71 2.23 21.52
C TRP A 160 8.23 0.89 21.02
N TRP A 161 7.83 0.54 19.80
CA TRP A 161 8.30 -0.63 19.08
C TRP A 161 8.78 -0.22 17.69
N GLN A 162 9.83 -0.90 17.24
CA GLN A 162 10.48 -0.68 15.95
C GLN A 162 10.75 -2.03 15.30
N MET A 163 10.54 -2.11 13.98
CA MET A 163 10.92 -3.26 13.16
C MET A 163 11.30 -2.83 11.76
N GLU A 164 12.21 -3.58 11.15
CA GLU A 164 12.61 -3.42 9.76
C GLU A 164 11.90 -4.48 8.92
N VAL A 165 11.32 -4.05 7.80
CA VAL A 165 10.56 -4.88 6.88
C VAL A 165 11.22 -4.77 5.52
N ALA A 166 11.65 -5.92 4.99
CA ALA A 166 12.12 -6.02 3.61
C ALA A 166 10.94 -5.96 2.64
N VAL A 167 11.00 -5.05 1.67
CA VAL A 167 9.99 -4.83 0.63
C VAL A 167 10.64 -5.12 -0.71
N ARG A 168 10.25 -6.25 -1.32
CA ARG A 168 10.87 -6.74 -2.56
C ARG A 168 10.42 -6.01 -3.83
N ASN A 169 9.31 -5.28 -3.75
CA ASN A 169 8.64 -4.62 -4.87
C ASN A 169 8.28 -3.18 -4.46
N LEU A 170 9.30 -2.32 -4.32
CA LEU A 170 9.17 -0.90 -3.97
C LEU A 170 9.07 0.00 -5.20
#